data_AF-A0A938N0H0-F1
#
_entry.id   AF-A0A938N0H0-F1
#
_cell.length_a   1.000
_cell.length_b   1.000
_cell.length_c   1.000
_cell.angle_alpha   90.00
_cell.angle_beta   90.00
_cell.angle_gamma   90.00
#
_symmetry.space_group_name_H-M   'P 1'
#
loop_
_entity.id
_entity.type
_entity.pdbx_description
1 polymer ?
#
loop_
_entity_poly.entity_id
_entity_poly.type
_entity_poly.pdbx_seq_one_letter_code
_entity_poly.pdbx_strand_id
1 'polypeptide(L)' 'MPDLITDSLVSEYETMILRVGENATDEQLVAALVRDSAWTEQGAREVLQLARKYGTSILRNTLALASAMQIEDGEAGL' A
#
# COMPACT_ATOMS: atom_id res chain seq x y z
N MET A 1 18.50 -8.45 4.85
CA MET A 1 17.62 -8.95 3.78
C MET A 1 16.25 -8.22 3.77
N PRO A 2 16.16 -6.89 3.64
CA PRO A 2 14.88 -6.19 3.46
C PRO A 2 14.42 -6.21 1.98
N ASP A 3 15.37 -6.12 1.05
CA ASP A 3 15.10 -5.92 -0.38
C ASP A 3 14.26 -7.04 -1.00
N LEU A 4 14.53 -8.31 -0.64
CA LEU A 4 13.78 -9.47 -1.15
C LEU A 4 12.28 -9.46 -0.80
N ILE A 5 11.91 -8.93 0.37
CA ILE A 5 10.51 -8.89 0.81
C ILE A 5 9.78 -7.78 0.05
N THR A 6 10.44 -6.64 -0.15
CA THR A 6 9.88 -5.54 -0.93
C THR A 6 9.72 -5.91 -2.40
N ASP A 7 10.66 -6.64 -2.99
CA ASP A 7 10.59 -7.10 -4.38
C ASP A 7 9.43 -8.09 -4.63
N SER A 8 9.16 -8.98 -3.67
CA SER A 8 8.00 -9.89 -3.73
C SER A 8 6.68 -9.12 -3.66
N LEU A 9 6.55 -8.20 -2.70
CA LEU A 9 5.36 -7.37 -2.56
C LEU A 9 5.13 -6.52 -3.81
N VAL A 10 6.17 -5.87 -4.35
CA VAL A 10 6.04 -5.07 -5.58
C VAL A 10 5.46 -5.91 -6.72
N SER A 11 5.94 -7.13 -6.91
CA SER A 11 5.45 -8.06 -7.94
C SER A 11 3.97 -8.43 -7.75
N GLU A 12 3.52 -8.59 -6.50
CA GLU A 12 2.11 -8.84 -6.17
C GLU A 12 1.22 -7.64 -6.53
N TYR A 13 1.64 -6.43 -6.15
CA TYR A 13 0.90 -5.21 -6.45
C TYR A 13 0.89 -4.89 -7.95
N GLU A 14 1.98 -5.13 -8.68
CA GLU A 14 2.03 -5.01 -10.14
C GLU A 14 1.01 -5.94 -10.80
N THR A 15 0.97 -7.21 -10.35
CA THR A 15 -0.02 -8.18 -10.84
C THR A 15 -1.45 -7.74 -10.54
N MET A 16 -1.70 -7.22 -9.34
CA MET A 16 -3.00 -6.68 -8.95
C MET A 16 -3.39 -5.52 -9.86
N ILE A 17 -2.52 -4.52 -10.03
CA ILE A 17 -2.76 -3.34 -10.87
C ILE A 17 -3.05 -3.75 -12.33
N LEU A 18 -2.29 -4.71 -12.88
CA LEU A 18 -2.54 -5.25 -14.22
C LEU A 18 -3.92 -5.90 -14.35
N ARG A 19 -4.43 -6.57 -13.31
CA ARG A 19 -5.76 -7.19 -13.31
C ARG A 19 -6.89 -6.18 -13.25
N VAL A 20 -6.72 -5.09 -12.49
CA VAL A 20 -7.72 -4.02 -12.42
C VAL A 20 -7.72 -3.19 -13.72
N GLY A 21 -6.55 -3.04 -14.34
CA GLY A 21 -6.35 -2.37 -15.62
C GLY A 21 -5.91 -0.90 -15.47
N GLU A 22 -5.28 -0.37 -16.51
CA GLU A 22 -4.65 0.98 -16.48
C GLU A 22 -5.65 2.13 -16.28
N ASN A 23 -6.93 1.92 -16.58
CA ASN A 23 -8.01 2.91 -16.43
C ASN A 23 -8.86 2.69 -15.18
N ALA A 24 -8.34 1.95 -14.20
CA ALA A 24 -9.04 1.68 -12.95
C ALA A 24 -9.39 2.96 -12.20
N THR A 25 -10.64 3.04 -11.71
CA THR A 25 -11.02 4.10 -10.77
C THR A 25 -10.42 3.83 -9.39
N ASP A 26 -10.41 4.87 -8.56
CA ASP A 26 -9.89 4.78 -7.20
C ASP A 26 -10.69 3.77 -6.37
N GLU A 27 -11.99 3.68 -6.59
CA GLU A 27 -12.86 2.69 -5.96
C GLU A 27 -12.51 1.27 -6.39
N GLN A 28 -12.15 1.06 -7.66
CA GLN A 28 -11.75 -0.26 -8.15
C GLN A 28 -10.39 -0.70 -7.57
N LEU A 29 -9.46 0.23 -7.44
CA LEU A 29 -8.16 -0.02 -6.80
C LEU A 29 -8.33 -0.29 -5.29
N VAL A 30 -9.14 0.51 -4.59
CA VAL A 30 -9.46 0.29 -3.18
C VAL A 30 -10.13 -1.06 -2.96
N ALA A 31 -11.11 -1.42 -3.79
CA ALA A 31 -11.76 -2.72 -3.71
C ALA A 31 -10.78 -3.88 -3.96
N ALA A 32 -9.80 -3.71 -4.85
CA ALA A 32 -8.75 -4.70 -5.06
C ALA A 32 -7.81 -4.83 -3.85
N LEU A 33 -7.40 -3.71 -3.24
CA LEU A 33 -6.56 -3.70 -2.03
C LEU A 33 -7.24 -4.41 -0.85
N VAL A 34 -8.53 -4.14 -0.65
CA VAL A 34 -9.32 -4.79 0.42
C VAL A 34 -9.47 -6.29 0.16
N ARG A 35 -9.75 -6.69 -1.09
CA ARG A 35 -9.98 -8.09 -1.46
C ARG A 35 -8.71 -8.93 -1.49
N ASP A 36 -7.63 -8.39 -2.05
CA ASP A 36 -6.44 -9.16 -2.45
C ASP A 36 -5.25 -8.93 -1.51
N SER A 37 -5.27 -7.89 -0.67
CA SER A 37 -4.13 -7.51 0.18
C SER A 37 -4.51 -7.18 1.63
N ALA A 38 -5.67 -7.67 2.07
CA ALA A 38 -6.15 -7.61 3.47
C ALA A 38 -6.19 -6.20 4.09
N TRP A 39 -6.32 -5.16 3.28
CA TRP A 39 -6.51 -3.81 3.79
C TRP A 39 -7.93 -3.59 4.32
N THR A 40 -8.07 -2.74 5.34
CA THR A 40 -9.35 -2.08 5.61
C THR A 40 -9.66 -1.10 4.48
N GLU A 41 -10.94 -0.78 4.26
CA GLU A 41 -11.31 0.20 3.23
C GLU A 41 -10.67 1.57 3.48
N GLN A 42 -10.60 1.99 4.76
CA GLN A 42 -9.94 3.22 5.15
C GLN A 42 -8.44 3.18 4.83
N GLY A 43 -7.73 2.13 5.25
CA GLY A 43 -6.29 1.98 5.00
C GLY A 43 -5.97 1.95 3.50
N ALA A 44 -6.77 1.24 2.71
CA ALA A 44 -6.65 1.21 1.25
C ALA A 44 -6.80 2.60 0.60
N ARG A 45 -7.75 3.42 1.07
CA ARG A 45 -7.94 4.80 0.58
C ARG A 45 -6.76 5.69 0.95
N GLU A 46 -6.31 5.62 2.20
CA GLU A 46 -5.20 6.44 2.70
C GLU A 46 -3.88 6.10 1.98
N VAL A 47 -3.55 4.81 1.82
CA VAL A 47 -2.32 4.41 1.14
C VAL A 47 -2.33 4.78 -0.34
N LEU A 48 -3.48 4.63 -1.02
CA LEU A 48 -3.64 5.05 -2.42
C LEU A 48 -3.45 6.57 -2.58
N GLN A 49 -4.05 7.35 -1.67
CA GLN A 49 -3.89 8.80 -1.66
C GLN A 49 -2.44 9.22 -1.43
N LEU A 50 -1.76 8.62 -0.45
CA LEU A 50 -0.36 8.90 -0.15
C LEU A 50 0.54 8.58 -1.35
N ALA A 51 0.36 7.40 -1.95
CA ALA A 51 1.13 6.96 -3.11
C ALA A 51 0.97 7.92 -4.29
N ARG A 52 -0.25 8.35 -4.61
CA ARG A 52 -0.50 9.27 -5.73
C ARG A 52 -0.06 10.70 -5.46
N LYS A 53 -0.26 11.20 -4.24
CA LYS A 53 -0.01 12.61 -3.91
C LYS A 53 1.48 12.90 -3.68
N TYR A 54 2.20 11.96 -3.10
CA TYR A 54 3.57 12.20 -2.63
C TYR A 54 4.60 11.19 -3.15
N GLY A 55 4.14 10.11 -3.81
CA GLY A 55 5.02 9.09 -4.38
C GLY A 55 5.79 8.28 -3.34
N THR A 56 6.77 7.51 -3.83
CA THR A 56 7.53 6.55 -3.01
C THR A 56 8.35 7.19 -1.89
N SER A 57 8.77 8.45 -2.05
CA SER A 57 9.61 9.14 -1.06
C SER A 57 8.93 9.31 0.29
N ILE A 58 7.62 9.66 0.33
CA ILE A 58 6.92 9.78 1.61
C ILE A 58 6.77 8.41 2.27
N LEU A 59 6.43 7.38 1.49
CA LEU A 59 6.15 6.04 2.01
C LEU A 59 7.40 5.41 2.62
N ARG A 60 8.55 5.60 1.98
CA ARG A 60 9.85 5.18 2.51
C ARG A 60 10.17 5.85 3.85
N ASN A 61 9.94 7.16 3.94
CA ASN A 61 10.19 7.90 5.18
C ASN A 61 9.21 7.50 6.28
N THR A 62 7.93 7.27 5.95
CA THR A 62 6.91 6.80 6.89
C THR A 62 7.28 5.42 7.44
N LEU A 63 7.71 4.47 6.59
CA LEU A 63 8.16 3.15 7.05
C LEU A 63 9.37 3.26 7.99
N ALA A 64 10.36 4.09 7.64
CA ALA A 64 11.53 4.31 8.48
C ALA A 64 11.15 4.93 9.84
N LEU A 65 10.21 5.89 9.85
CA LEU A 65 9.70 6.52 11.06
C LEU A 65 8.96 5.52 11.95
N ALA A 66 8.01 4.76 11.41
CA ALA A 66 7.27 3.74 12.14
C ALA A 66 8.22 2.70 12.75
N SER A 67 9.20 2.26 11.98
CA SER A 67 10.25 1.33 12.45
C SER A 67 11.06 1.92 13.61
N ALA A 68 11.48 3.18 13.50
CA ALA A 68 12.24 3.86 14.56
C ALA A 68 11.40 4.08 15.83
N MET A 69 10.08 4.26 15.67
CA MET A 69 9.12 4.42 16.77
C MET A 69 8.58 3.09 17.31
N GLN A 70 8.97 1.95 16.75
CA GLN A 70 8.46 0.62 17.09
C GLN A 70 6.92 0.51 16.98
N ILE A 71 6.36 1.14 15.94
CA ILE A 71 4.94 1.01 15.59
C ILE A 71 4.81 -0.16 14.61
N GLU A 72 4.23 -1.28 15.06
CA GLU A 72 3.97 -2.46 14.22
C GLU A 72 2.65 -2.31 13.45
N ASP A 73 1.55 -2.11 14.17
CA ASP A 73 0.24 -1.81 13.61
C ASP A 73 -0.16 -0.36 13.94
N GLY A 74 -0.53 0.40 12.91
CA GLY A 74 -1.05 1.76 13.08
C GLY A 74 -2.46 1.78 13.68
N GLU A 75 -2.86 2.92 14.25
CA GLU A 75 -4.16 3.06 14.94
C GLU A 75 -5.39 2.85 14.04
N ALA A 76 -5.22 2.99 12.72
CA ALA A 76 -6.29 2.80 11.72
C ALA A 76 -6.35 1.37 11.14
N GLY A 77 -5.52 0.44 11.63
CA GLY A 77 -5.43 -0.95 11.18
C GLY A 77 -6.27 -1.96 11.97
N LEU A 78 -7.19 -1.49 12.81
CA LEU A 78 -8.09 -2.32 13.64
C LEU A 78 -9.33 -2.81 12.89
#